data_AF-A0A9D7R9W8-F1
#
_entry.id   AF-A0A9D7R9W8-F1
#
_cell.length_a   1.000
_cell.length_b   1.000
_cell.length_c   1.000
_cell.angle_alpha   90.00
_cell.angle_beta   90.00
_cell.angle_gamma   90.00
#
_symmetry.space_group_name_H-M   'P 1'
#
loop_
_entity.id
_entity.type
_entity.pdbx_description
1 polymer ?
#
loop_
_entity_poly.entity_id
_entity_poly.type
_entity_poly.pdbx_seq_one_letter_code
_entity_poly.pdbx_strand_id
1 'polypeptide(L)'
;MADSSLELLRRAGYAVEAPAGRLLSARDPEQRIEVFLAKRPHVPTYVSYGIADVGIVGEDVLRESSPDVLELLDLKLGACRLVLAAPRERAGTPPRPSAEGAVRVATKYPEIARAHFARRGVPVEIVRLSGSIEIAPELGLAPYVLDIVETGSTLEAHGLAIVEEVQRSTARLIANRARWALEHAALRGFARALEEAVRASSA
;
A
#
# COMPACT_ATOMS: atom_id res chain seq x y z
N MET A 1 2.33 -5.14 -8.89
CA MET A 1 2.70 -3.71 -8.71
C MET A 1 3.91 -3.31 -9.53
N ALA A 2 5.08 -3.96 -9.38
CA ALA A 2 6.29 -3.61 -10.13
C ALA A 2 6.06 -3.64 -11.65
N ASP A 3 5.56 -4.76 -12.18
CA ASP A 3 5.32 -4.91 -13.63
C ASP A 3 4.33 -3.86 -14.17
N SER A 4 3.22 -3.65 -13.47
CA SER A 4 2.23 -2.62 -13.84
C SER A 4 2.81 -1.21 -13.81
N SER A 5 3.79 -0.95 -12.92
CA SER A 5 4.46 0.35 -12.83
C SER A 5 5.45 0.55 -13.98
N LEU A 6 6.22 -0.48 -14.34
CA LEU A 6 7.13 -0.46 -15.50
C LEU A 6 6.35 -0.28 -16.81
N GLU A 7 5.21 -0.97 -16.95
CA GLU A 7 4.35 -0.81 -18.11
C GLU A 7 3.76 0.61 -18.19
N LEU A 8 3.38 1.22 -17.07
CA LEU A 8 2.95 2.61 -17.04
C LEU A 8 4.08 3.57 -17.46
N LEU A 9 5.31 3.36 -16.97
CA LEU A 9 6.48 4.15 -17.36
C LEU A 9 6.70 4.06 -18.88
N ARG A 10 6.66 2.85 -19.44
CA ARG A 10 6.79 2.60 -20.88
C ARG A 10 5.76 3.38 -21.69
N ARG A 11 4.50 3.40 -21.24
CA ARG A 11 3.40 4.12 -21.88
C ARG A 11 3.51 5.65 -21.75
N ALA A 12 4.10 6.12 -20.67
CA ALA A 12 4.49 7.53 -20.50
C ALA A 12 5.74 7.92 -21.29
N GLY A 13 6.27 7.00 -22.11
CA GLY A 13 7.41 7.23 -22.99
C GLY A 13 8.76 6.93 -22.36
N TYR A 14 8.83 6.32 -21.17
CA TYR A 14 10.08 5.94 -20.50
C TYR A 14 10.31 4.43 -20.61
N ALA A 15 11.11 4.01 -21.59
CA ALA A 15 11.35 2.60 -21.91
C ALA A 15 12.39 1.94 -20.98
N VAL A 16 12.11 1.92 -19.67
CA VAL A 16 12.96 1.29 -18.66
C VAL A 16 12.48 -0.13 -18.33
N GLU A 17 13.42 -1.06 -18.16
CA GLU A 17 13.15 -2.43 -17.72
C GLU A 17 13.49 -2.62 -16.24
N ALA A 18 13.02 -3.72 -15.66
CA ALA A 18 13.44 -4.11 -14.32
C ALA A 18 14.97 -4.35 -14.28
N PRO A 19 15.66 -3.98 -13.18
CA PRO A 19 17.06 -4.35 -12.98
C PRO A 19 17.23 -5.87 -13.07
N ALA A 20 18.17 -6.33 -13.92
CA ALA A 20 18.42 -7.75 -14.16
C ALA A 20 19.66 -8.26 -13.41
N GLY A 21 19.63 -9.54 -13.03
CA GLY A 21 20.77 -10.22 -12.41
C GLY A 21 21.14 -9.63 -11.05
N ARG A 22 22.38 -9.13 -10.91
CA ARG A 22 22.91 -8.51 -9.68
C ARG A 22 22.85 -6.98 -9.69
N LEU A 23 22.26 -6.37 -10.74
CA LEU A 23 22.15 -4.93 -10.83
C LEU A 23 21.15 -4.40 -9.81
N LEU A 24 21.52 -3.30 -9.14
CA LEU A 24 20.65 -2.63 -8.17
C LEU A 24 19.64 -1.71 -8.84
N SER A 25 19.97 -1.18 -10.02
CA SER A 25 19.17 -0.23 -10.77
C SER A 25 19.29 -0.44 -12.28
N ALA A 26 18.36 0.17 -13.03
CA ALA A 26 18.34 0.20 -14.49
C ALA A 26 17.96 1.61 -14.96
N ARG A 27 18.47 2.02 -16.13
CA ARG A 27 18.17 3.31 -16.76
C ARG A 27 17.41 3.10 -18.07
N ASP A 28 16.59 4.07 -18.45
CA ASP A 28 16.04 4.10 -19.81
C ASP A 28 17.14 4.42 -20.84
N PRO A 29 16.95 4.09 -22.13
CA PRO A 29 17.94 4.34 -23.18
C PRO A 29 18.38 5.80 -23.30
N GLU A 30 17.46 6.75 -23.07
CA GLU A 30 17.77 8.18 -23.09
C GLU A 30 18.38 8.71 -21.78
N GLN A 31 18.59 7.84 -20.79
CA GLN A 31 19.13 8.17 -19.46
C GLN A 31 18.38 9.30 -18.73
N ARG A 32 17.09 9.44 -19.01
CA ARG A 32 16.20 10.42 -18.36
C ARG A 32 15.76 9.96 -16.98
N ILE A 33 15.70 8.64 -16.75
CA ILE A 33 15.31 8.07 -15.46
C ILE A 33 16.20 6.88 -15.07
N GLU A 34 16.30 6.66 -13.77
CA GLU A 34 16.90 5.47 -13.18
C GLU A 34 15.90 4.85 -12.18
N VAL A 35 15.70 3.54 -12.26
CA VAL A 35 14.77 2.82 -11.40
C VAL A 35 15.49 1.74 -10.60
N PHE A 36 15.07 1.55 -9.35
CA PHE A 36 15.44 0.39 -8.54
C PHE A 36 14.18 -0.16 -7.86
N LEU A 37 14.20 -1.46 -7.54
CA LEU A 37 13.08 -2.12 -6.87
C LEU A 37 13.32 -2.15 -5.36
N ALA A 38 12.37 -1.63 -4.60
CA ALA A 38 12.37 -1.68 -3.15
C ALA A 38 11.20 -2.51 -2.62
N LYS A 39 11.38 -3.09 -1.43
CA LYS A 39 10.26 -3.68 -0.69
C LYS A 39 9.22 -2.60 -0.40
N ARG A 40 7.93 -2.92 -0.59
CA ARG A 40 6.82 -1.97 -0.46
C ARG A 40 6.92 -1.02 0.75
N PRO A 41 7.19 -1.50 1.98
CA PRO A 41 7.25 -0.62 3.15
C PRO A 41 8.41 0.38 3.13
N HIS A 42 9.44 0.15 2.32
CA HIS A 42 10.65 0.97 2.29
C HIS A 42 10.61 2.05 1.21
N VAL A 43 9.69 1.97 0.23
CA VAL A 43 9.58 2.98 -0.84
C VAL A 43 9.44 4.39 -0.27
N PRO A 44 8.54 4.67 0.71
CA PRO A 44 8.42 6.02 1.22
C PRO A 44 9.66 6.50 1.96
N THR A 45 10.41 5.61 2.62
CA THR A 45 11.69 5.95 3.25
C THR A 45 12.71 6.39 2.20
N TYR A 46 12.89 5.65 1.11
CA TYR A 46 13.84 6.04 0.07
C TYR A 46 13.49 7.39 -0.57
N VAL A 47 12.20 7.68 -0.74
CA VAL A 47 11.74 8.98 -1.27
C VAL A 47 11.91 10.09 -0.24
N SER A 48 11.50 9.88 1.01
CA SER A 48 11.61 10.89 2.07
C SER A 48 13.06 11.30 2.33
N TYR A 49 14.00 10.37 2.28
CA TYR A 49 15.44 10.63 2.46
C TYR A 49 16.15 11.09 1.17
N GLY A 50 15.43 11.25 0.06
CA GLY A 50 15.99 11.76 -1.20
C GLY A 50 16.93 10.79 -1.93
N ILE A 51 16.90 9.49 -1.57
CA ILE A 51 17.59 8.43 -2.32
C ILE A 51 16.91 8.21 -3.67
N ALA A 52 15.59 8.37 -3.72
CA ALA A 52 14.81 8.46 -4.95
C ALA A 52 14.05 9.79 -4.98
N ASP A 53 13.99 10.44 -6.15
CA ASP A 53 13.26 11.71 -6.29
C ASP A 53 11.74 11.49 -6.24
N VAL A 54 11.30 10.34 -6.76
CA VAL A 54 9.91 9.89 -6.81
C VAL A 54 9.80 8.41 -6.45
N GLY A 55 8.60 7.96 -6.07
CA GLY A 55 8.31 6.56 -5.84
C GLY A 55 6.87 6.20 -6.16
N ILE A 56 6.65 4.92 -6.51
CA ILE A 56 5.32 4.35 -6.71
C ILE A 56 5.05 3.38 -5.57
N VAL A 57 4.01 3.66 -4.78
CA VAL A 57 3.72 2.90 -3.55
C VAL A 57 2.22 2.84 -3.30
N GLY A 58 1.75 1.74 -2.69
CA GLY A 58 0.33 1.62 -2.31
C GLY A 58 -0.07 2.66 -1.26
N GLU A 59 -1.28 3.19 -1.39
CA GLU A 59 -1.86 4.12 -0.43
C GLU A 59 -1.92 3.53 0.99
N ASP A 60 -2.16 2.23 1.12
CA ASP A 60 -2.13 1.50 2.39
C ASP A 60 -0.79 1.70 3.13
N VAL A 61 0.33 1.66 2.41
CA VAL A 61 1.65 1.91 3.01
C VAL A 61 1.83 3.37 3.39
N LEU A 62 1.31 4.30 2.60
CA LEU A 62 1.42 5.74 2.89
C LEU A 62 0.61 6.13 4.13
N ARG A 63 -0.63 5.64 4.24
CA ARG A 63 -1.47 5.91 5.42
C ARG A 63 -0.90 5.25 6.68
N GLU A 64 -0.31 4.07 6.55
CA GLU A 64 0.32 3.37 7.67
C GLU A 64 1.61 4.04 8.16
N SER A 65 2.46 4.53 7.24
CA SER A 65 3.78 5.08 7.61
C SER A 65 3.81 6.59 7.81
N SER A 66 2.80 7.33 7.34
CA SER A 66 2.72 8.80 7.37
C SER A 66 4.06 9.51 7.06
N PRO A 67 4.70 9.20 5.91
CA PRO A 67 6.04 9.65 5.60
C PRO A 67 6.06 11.12 5.15
N ASP A 68 7.21 11.80 5.32
CA ASP A 68 7.39 13.17 4.83
C ASP A 68 7.70 13.19 3.33
N VAL A 69 6.63 13.13 2.53
CA VAL A 69 6.64 13.13 1.06
C VAL A 69 5.44 13.93 0.53
N LEU A 70 5.47 14.26 -0.77
CA LEU A 70 4.31 14.78 -1.48
C LEU A 70 3.58 13.65 -2.19
N GLU A 71 2.27 13.53 -2.02
CA GLU A 71 1.42 12.66 -2.84
C GLU A 71 1.00 13.44 -4.09
N LEU A 72 1.48 13.05 -5.27
CA LEU A 72 1.30 13.79 -6.51
C LEU A 72 0.11 13.31 -7.34
N LEU A 73 -0.06 11.98 -7.46
CA LEU A 73 -1.03 11.38 -8.37
C LEU A 73 -1.53 10.02 -7.87
N ASP A 74 -2.83 9.76 -8.06
CA ASP A 74 -3.41 8.43 -7.97
C ASP A 74 -3.25 7.70 -9.31
N LEU A 75 -2.45 6.65 -9.34
CA LEU A 75 -2.15 5.92 -10.58
C LEU A 75 -3.23 4.90 -10.93
N LYS A 76 -4.21 4.66 -10.05
CA LYS A 76 -5.29 3.66 -10.23
C LYS A 76 -4.79 2.23 -10.49
N LEU A 77 -3.52 1.95 -10.20
CA LEU A 77 -2.93 0.61 -10.33
C LEU A 77 -3.06 -0.17 -9.02
N GLY A 78 -3.16 -1.50 -9.14
CA GLY A 78 -3.12 -2.41 -7.99
C GLY A 78 -4.23 -2.14 -6.97
N ALA A 79 -5.44 -1.87 -7.47
CA ALA A 79 -6.60 -1.59 -6.63
C ALA A 79 -6.87 -2.76 -5.68
N CYS A 80 -6.83 -2.49 -4.39
CA CYS A 80 -7.16 -3.45 -3.34
C CYS A 80 -7.96 -2.77 -2.22
N ARG A 81 -8.44 -3.58 -1.28
CA ARG A 81 -9.20 -3.13 -0.11
C ARG A 81 -8.49 -3.59 1.14
N LEU A 82 -8.36 -2.71 2.12
CA LEU A 82 -8.02 -3.10 3.48
C LEU A 82 -9.33 -3.49 4.19
N VAL A 83 -9.41 -4.73 4.65
CA VAL A 83 -10.63 -5.30 5.23
C VAL A 83 -10.37 -5.85 6.61
N LEU A 84 -11.34 -5.66 7.50
CA LEU A 84 -11.40 -6.40 8.75
C LEU A 84 -12.09 -7.74 8.46
N ALA A 85 -11.47 -8.84 8.87
CA ALA A 85 -12.01 -10.19 8.70
C ALA A 85 -11.95 -10.98 10.00
N ALA A 86 -12.81 -11.98 10.11
CA ALA A 86 -12.92 -12.88 11.26
C ALA A 86 -13.35 -14.28 10.78
N PRO A 87 -13.22 -15.33 11.59
CA PRO A 87 -13.85 -16.62 11.30
C PRO A 87 -15.32 -16.45 10.89
N ARG A 88 -15.79 -17.22 9.90
CA ARG A 88 -17.15 -17.08 9.33
C ARG A 88 -18.27 -17.02 10.36
N GLU A 89 -18.15 -17.83 11.41
CA GLU A 89 -19.06 -17.89 12.56
C GLU A 89 -19.15 -16.57 13.36
N ARG A 90 -18.15 -15.69 13.26
CA ARG A 90 -18.11 -14.36 13.90
C ARG A 90 -18.39 -13.21 12.95
N ALA A 91 -18.39 -13.44 11.63
CA ALA A 91 -18.43 -12.35 10.64
C ALA A 91 -19.71 -11.51 10.68
N GLY A 92 -20.83 -12.05 11.18
CA GLY A 92 -22.08 -11.32 11.38
C GLY A 92 -22.14 -10.49 12.67
N THR A 93 -21.11 -10.55 13.53
CA THR A 93 -21.09 -9.84 14.81
C THR A 93 -20.10 -8.67 14.74
N PRO A 94 -20.55 -7.42 14.87
CA PRO A 94 -19.65 -6.27 14.91
C PRO A 94 -18.60 -6.43 16.02
N PRO A 95 -17.34 -6.01 15.80
CA PRO A 95 -16.32 -6.06 16.84
C PRO A 95 -16.74 -5.20 18.03
N ARG A 96 -16.83 -5.82 19.20
CA ARG A 96 -17.20 -5.17 20.46
C ARG A 96 -16.29 -5.63 21.58
N PRO A 97 -15.96 -4.77 22.56
CA PRO A 97 -15.30 -5.20 23.78
C PRO A 97 -16.12 -6.29 24.47
N SER A 98 -15.46 -7.27 25.04
CA SER A 98 -16.08 -8.36 25.80
C SER A 98 -15.64 -8.29 27.26
N ALA A 99 -16.14 -9.23 28.09
CA ALA A 99 -15.64 -9.40 29.46
C ALA A 99 -14.12 -9.70 29.51
N GLU A 100 -13.55 -10.15 28.39
CA GLU A 100 -12.13 -10.48 28.24
C GLU A 100 -11.27 -9.27 27.85
N GLY A 101 -11.89 -8.10 27.59
CA GLY A 101 -11.20 -6.83 27.36
C GLY A 101 -11.49 -6.20 26.00
N ALA A 102 -10.49 -5.44 25.52
CA ALA A 102 -10.56 -4.72 24.25
C ALA A 102 -10.67 -5.68 23.05
N VAL A 103 -11.15 -5.18 21.92
CA VAL A 103 -11.15 -5.96 20.67
C VAL A 103 -9.69 -6.21 20.26
N ARG A 104 -9.29 -7.46 20.06
CA ARG A 104 -7.93 -7.77 19.58
C ARG A 104 -7.88 -7.96 18.07
N VAL A 105 -6.94 -7.29 17.41
CA VAL A 105 -6.75 -7.32 15.95
C VAL A 105 -5.30 -7.64 15.61
N ALA A 106 -5.07 -8.69 14.82
CA ALA A 106 -3.78 -8.98 14.23
C ALA A 106 -3.63 -8.29 12.87
N THR A 107 -2.53 -7.57 12.65
CA THR A 107 -2.35 -6.80 11.42
C THR A 107 -0.90 -6.38 11.17
N LYS A 108 -0.56 -6.13 9.91
CA LYS A 108 0.64 -5.38 9.51
C LYS A 108 0.41 -3.87 9.42
N TYR A 109 -0.81 -3.41 9.68
CA TYR A 109 -1.26 -2.02 9.60
C TYR A 109 -1.77 -1.48 10.95
N PRO A 110 -0.91 -1.43 11.99
CA PRO A 110 -1.32 -0.99 13.31
C PRO A 110 -1.91 0.42 13.36
N GLU A 111 -1.35 1.39 12.62
CA GLU A 111 -1.86 2.76 12.66
C GLU A 111 -3.24 2.87 12.01
N ILE A 112 -3.45 2.21 10.87
CA ILE A 112 -4.77 2.19 10.22
C ILE A 112 -5.81 1.50 11.13
N ALA A 113 -5.43 0.39 11.78
CA ALA A 113 -6.31 -0.30 12.73
C ALA A 113 -6.69 0.61 13.90
N ARG A 114 -5.72 1.24 14.56
CA ARG A 114 -5.99 2.15 15.69
C ARG A 114 -6.91 3.30 15.28
N ALA A 115 -6.64 3.93 14.14
CA ALA A 115 -7.48 5.02 13.63
C ALA A 115 -8.92 4.55 13.36
N HIS A 116 -9.09 3.35 12.80
CA HIS A 116 -10.40 2.77 12.49
C HIS A 116 -11.24 2.46 13.74
N PHE A 117 -10.64 1.88 14.76
CA PHE A 117 -11.32 1.60 16.02
C PHE A 117 -11.54 2.86 16.87
N ALA A 118 -10.60 3.80 16.87
CA ALA A 118 -10.74 5.09 17.58
C ALA A 118 -11.93 5.91 17.06
N ARG A 119 -12.16 5.97 15.74
CA ARG A 119 -13.33 6.66 15.15
C ARG A 119 -14.68 6.13 15.65
N ARG A 120 -14.71 4.89 16.16
CA ARG A 120 -15.92 4.21 16.66
C ARG A 120 -16.01 4.22 18.19
N GLY A 121 -15.02 4.79 18.89
CA GLY A 121 -14.94 4.73 20.35
C GLY A 121 -14.76 3.31 20.88
N VAL A 122 -14.22 2.39 20.07
CA VAL A 122 -14.01 0.99 20.47
C VAL A 122 -12.54 0.81 20.89
N PRO A 123 -12.25 0.42 22.14
CA PRO A 123 -10.88 0.10 22.55
C PRO A 123 -10.39 -1.13 21.80
N VAL A 124 -9.14 -1.05 21.31
CA VAL A 124 -8.52 -2.10 20.50
C VAL A 124 -7.13 -2.47 21.03
N GLU A 125 -6.85 -3.76 21.12
CA GLU A 125 -5.52 -4.33 21.31
C GLU A 125 -4.96 -4.71 19.94
N ILE A 126 -3.81 -4.16 19.57
CA ILE A 126 -3.19 -4.42 18.27
C ILE A 126 -2.03 -5.40 18.41
N VAL A 127 -2.12 -6.53 17.71
CA VAL A 127 -1.03 -7.49 17.54
C VAL A 127 -0.36 -7.26 16.20
N ARG A 128 0.83 -6.68 16.22
CA ARG A 128 1.58 -6.42 14.98
C ARG A 128 2.20 -7.69 14.45
N LEU A 129 1.95 -7.99 13.18
CA LEU A 129 2.54 -9.11 12.44
C LEU A 129 3.16 -8.62 11.13
N SER A 130 4.18 -9.32 10.64
CA SER A 130 4.89 -8.97 9.39
C SER A 130 4.43 -9.80 8.18
N GLY A 131 3.67 -10.86 8.41
CA GLY A 131 3.16 -11.80 7.40
C GLY A 131 2.29 -12.87 8.06
N SER A 132 1.65 -13.72 7.23
CA SER A 132 0.77 -14.81 7.67
C SER A 132 -0.31 -14.34 8.65
N ILE A 133 -0.96 -13.23 8.32
CA ILE A 133 -1.95 -12.58 9.19
C ILE A 133 -3.19 -13.46 9.32
N GLU A 134 -3.56 -14.11 8.22
CA GLU A 134 -4.72 -15.00 8.05
C GLU A 134 -4.73 -16.21 8.99
N ILE A 135 -3.57 -16.58 9.56
CA ILE A 135 -3.43 -17.71 10.50
C ILE A 135 -3.70 -17.27 11.97
N ALA A 136 -3.67 -15.96 12.25
CA ALA A 136 -3.81 -15.45 13.62
C ALA A 136 -5.11 -15.86 14.33
N PRO A 137 -6.29 -15.92 13.66
CA PRO A 137 -7.51 -16.41 14.31
C PRO A 137 -7.47 -17.89 14.65
N GLU A 138 -6.94 -18.73 13.76
CA GLU A 138 -6.85 -20.18 13.95
C GLU A 138 -5.95 -20.55 15.14
N LEU A 139 -4.86 -19.80 15.35
CA LEU A 139 -3.95 -19.99 16.48
C LEU A 139 -4.44 -19.35 17.79
N GLY A 140 -5.62 -18.73 17.79
CA GLY A 140 -6.14 -18.01 18.97
C GLY A 140 -5.37 -16.73 19.31
N LEU A 141 -4.53 -16.22 18.41
CA LEU A 141 -3.74 -15.01 18.65
C LEU A 141 -4.64 -13.77 18.68
N ALA A 142 -5.51 -13.61 17.67
CA ALA A 142 -6.49 -12.54 17.61
C ALA A 142 -7.74 -12.99 16.82
N PRO A 143 -8.96 -12.71 17.31
CA PRO A 143 -10.19 -13.11 16.62
C PRO A 143 -10.46 -12.33 15.34
N TYR A 144 -9.83 -11.16 15.18
CA TYR A 144 -9.94 -10.31 14.00
C TYR A 144 -8.57 -10.12 13.34
N VAL A 145 -8.58 -10.03 12.01
CA VAL A 145 -7.43 -9.62 11.22
C VAL A 145 -7.78 -8.38 10.41
N LEU A 146 -6.83 -7.47 10.27
CA LEU A 146 -6.92 -6.37 9.31
C LEU A 146 -5.83 -6.56 8.26
N ASP A 147 -6.21 -6.86 7.02
CA ASP A 147 -5.24 -7.03 5.94
C ASP A 147 -5.81 -6.59 4.57
N ILE A 148 -4.92 -6.42 3.60
CA ILE A 148 -5.27 -6.11 2.22
C ILE A 148 -5.79 -7.34 1.50
N VAL A 149 -6.83 -7.15 0.70
CA VAL A 149 -7.40 -8.16 -0.19
C VAL A 149 -7.64 -7.58 -1.58
N GLU A 150 -7.34 -8.37 -2.60
CA GLU A 150 -7.74 -8.10 -3.98
C GLU A 150 -9.04 -8.86 -4.29
N THR A 151 -8.96 -10.18 -4.37
CA THR A 151 -10.10 -11.08 -4.63
C THR A 151 -10.78 -11.59 -3.35
N GLY A 152 -10.02 -11.75 -2.27
CA GLY A 152 -10.49 -12.35 -1.01
C GLY A 152 -10.22 -13.86 -0.87
N SER A 153 -9.67 -14.51 -1.90
CA SER A 153 -9.43 -15.96 -1.91
C SER A 153 -8.55 -16.46 -0.75
N THR A 154 -7.54 -15.67 -0.33
CA THR A 154 -6.70 -16.00 0.82
C THR A 154 -7.50 -16.06 2.12
N LEU A 155 -8.43 -15.12 2.35
CA LEU A 155 -9.29 -15.15 3.53
C LEU A 155 -10.20 -16.38 3.51
N GLU A 156 -10.80 -16.67 2.35
CA GLU A 156 -11.72 -17.80 2.19
C GLU A 156 -11.02 -19.16 2.43
N ALA A 157 -9.78 -19.30 1.96
CA ALA A 157 -8.95 -20.49 2.16
C ALA A 157 -8.66 -20.76 3.64
N HIS A 158 -8.60 -19.71 4.46
CA HIS A 158 -8.41 -19.77 5.92
C HIS A 158 -9.74 -19.70 6.70
N GLY A 159 -10.89 -19.88 6.04
CA GLY A 159 -12.20 -19.89 6.70
C GLY A 159 -12.61 -18.54 7.27
N LEU A 160 -11.99 -17.45 6.82
CA LEU A 160 -12.30 -16.09 7.22
C LEU A 160 -13.34 -15.47 6.29
N ALA A 161 -14.17 -14.59 6.84
CA ALA A 161 -15.10 -13.76 6.09
C ALA A 161 -14.87 -12.28 6.43
N ILE A 162 -15.09 -11.44 5.42
CA ILE A 162 -15.00 -9.98 5.55
C ILE A 162 -16.13 -9.51 6.46
N VAL A 163 -15.74 -8.81 7.52
CA VAL A 163 -16.66 -8.12 8.45
C VAL A 163 -16.99 -6.74 7.91
N GLU A 164 -15.97 -6.01 7.47
CA GLU A 164 -16.11 -4.64 6.95
C GLU A 164 -14.93 -4.26 6.04
N GLU A 165 -15.21 -3.36 5.09
CA GLU A 165 -14.19 -2.66 4.32
C GLU A 165 -13.75 -1.42 5.11
N VAL A 166 -12.45 -1.32 5.41
CA VAL A 166 -11.88 -0.21 6.20
C VAL A 166 -11.41 0.92 5.29
N GLN A 167 -10.76 0.58 4.18
CA GLN A 167 -10.19 1.55 3.25
C GLN A 167 -9.96 0.90 1.88
N ARG A 168 -10.04 1.70 0.80
CA ARG A 168 -9.55 1.33 -0.54
C ARG A 168 -8.12 1.82 -0.72
N SER A 169 -7.30 1.04 -1.43
CA SER A 169 -5.91 1.40 -1.73
C SER A 169 -5.63 1.22 -3.22
N THR A 170 -4.95 2.21 -3.80
CA THR A 170 -4.35 2.17 -5.13
C THR A 170 -2.91 2.64 -5.04
N ALA A 171 -2.12 2.40 -6.10
CA ALA A 171 -0.78 2.95 -6.19
C ALA A 171 -0.82 4.49 -6.32
N ARG A 172 0.05 5.15 -5.55
CA ARG A 172 0.28 6.58 -5.53
C ARG A 172 1.68 6.89 -6.05
N LEU A 173 1.78 7.94 -6.87
CA LEU A 173 3.04 8.59 -7.16
C LEU A 173 3.36 9.56 -6.03
N ILE A 174 4.49 9.36 -5.37
CA ILE A 174 5.01 10.25 -4.34
C ILE A 174 6.31 10.91 -4.79
N ALA A 175 6.62 12.08 -4.24
CA ALA A 175 7.87 12.79 -4.48
C ALA A 175 8.52 13.30 -3.20
N ASN A 176 9.84 13.38 -3.21
CA ASN A 176 10.60 14.06 -2.18
C ASN A 176 10.28 15.57 -2.21
N ARG A 177 10.01 16.18 -1.05
CA ARG A 177 9.65 17.61 -0.98
C ARG A 177 10.76 18.54 -1.49
N ALA A 178 12.01 18.30 -1.10
CA ALA A 178 13.13 19.14 -1.49
C ALA A 178 13.43 19.00 -2.98
N ARG A 179 13.44 17.78 -3.51
CA ARG A 179 13.59 17.52 -4.95
C ARG A 179 12.48 18.15 -5.76
N TRP A 180 11.24 18.03 -5.31
CA TRP A 180 10.10 18.68 -5.96
C TRP A 180 10.23 20.20 -6.04
N ALA A 181 10.83 20.85 -5.04
CA ALA A 181 11.06 22.29 -5.05
C ALA A 181 12.21 22.69 -5.99
N LEU A 182 13.31 21.94 -5.99
CA LEU A 182 14.52 22.25 -6.78
C LEU A 182 14.38 21.87 -8.26
N GLU A 183 13.72 20.75 -8.54
CA GLU A 183 13.62 20.12 -9.87
C GLU A 183 12.17 20.14 -10.39
N HIS A 184 11.39 21.13 -9.95
CA HIS A 184 9.94 21.21 -10.12
C HIS A 184 9.48 21.00 -11.58
N ALA A 185 10.13 21.64 -12.54
CA ALA A 185 9.75 21.56 -13.94
C ALA A 185 9.86 20.13 -14.50
N ALA A 186 10.97 19.44 -14.20
CA ALA A 186 11.21 18.08 -14.66
C ALA A 186 10.24 17.08 -14.01
N LEU A 187 10.11 17.14 -12.68
CA LEU A 187 9.25 16.24 -11.93
C LEU A 187 7.76 16.46 -12.23
N ARG A 188 7.35 17.70 -12.46
CA ARG A 188 5.97 18.00 -12.91
C ARG A 188 5.71 17.47 -14.32
N GLY A 189 6.67 17.59 -15.23
CA GLY A 189 6.59 17.00 -16.57
C GLY A 189 6.43 15.49 -16.50
N PHE A 190 7.25 14.83 -15.68
CA PHE A 190 7.18 13.40 -15.42
C PHE A 190 5.81 12.97 -14.86
N ALA A 191 5.34 13.64 -13.80
CA ALA A 191 4.03 13.34 -13.20
C ALA A 191 2.88 13.51 -14.20
N ARG A 192 2.94 14.54 -15.06
CA ARG A 192 1.95 14.78 -16.12
C ARG A 192 1.96 13.67 -17.18
N ALA A 193 3.15 13.22 -17.61
CA ALA A 193 3.25 12.11 -18.56
C ALA A 193 2.62 10.82 -18.01
N LEU A 194 2.83 10.53 -16.72
CA LEU A 194 2.16 9.41 -16.04
C LEU A 194 0.65 9.62 -15.95
N GLU A 195 0.18 10.82 -15.63
CA GLU A 195 -1.26 11.14 -15.58
C GLU A 195 -1.94 10.90 -16.94
N GLU A 196 -1.33 11.37 -18.02
CA GLU A 196 -1.84 11.17 -19.39
C GLU A 196 -1.88 9.67 -19.74
N ALA A 197 -0.85 8.90 -19.38
CA ALA A 197 -0.82 7.46 -19.58
C ALA A 197 -1.90 6.71 -18.75
N VAL A 198 -2.16 7.13 -17.51
CA VAL A 198 -3.25 6.55 -16.69
C VAL A 198 -4.61 6.82 -17.34
N ARG A 199 -4.86 8.06 -17.80
CA ARG A 199 -6.13 8.44 -18.47
C ARG A 199 -6.37 7.65 -19.75
N ALA A 200 -5.34 7.49 -20.58
CA ALA A 200 -5.42 6.70 -21.82
C ALA A 200 -5.67 5.21 -21.59
N SER A 201 -5.48 4.71 -20.36
CA SER A 201 -5.75 3.33 -19.97
C SER A 201 -7.18 3.08 -19.51
N SER A 202 -7.88 4.16 -19.17
CA SER A 202 -9.21 4.13 -18.55
C SER A 202 -10.33 4.50 -19.54
N ALA A 203 -9.95 4.81 -20.79
CA ALA A 203 -10.83 5.09 -21.92
C ALA A 203 -10.88 3.88 -22.84
#